data_AF-A0A532CQS7-F1
#
_entry.id   AF-A0A532CQS7-F1
#
_cell.length_a   1.000
_cell.length_b   1.000
_cell.length_c   1.000
_cell.angle_alpha   90.00
_cell.angle_beta   90.00
_cell.angle_gamma   90.00
#
_symmetry.space_group_name_H-M   'P 1'
#
loop_
_entity.id
_entity.type
_entity.pdbx_description
1 polymer ?
#
loop_
_entity_poly.entity_id
_entity_poly.type
_entity_poly.pdbx_seq_one_letter_code
_entity_poly.pdbx_strand_id
1 'polypeptide(L)'
;MDSWSESCQACGAGNGPLTKLSLGKDFFGRPYDRLSPLSDQSPKWYCTPCSIHKNLQRDFRDICTEFDKLRAEHVSELAKGDEFRRASLRLHEISTILNTTQHPSPFLRGDDVTLLMERLNTLTMPV
;
A
#
# COMPACT_ATOMS: atom_id res chain seq x y z
N MET A 1 -0.66 14.69 29.39
CA MET A 1 -0.99 13.38 28.84
C MET A 1 -1.79 13.65 27.59
N ASP A 2 -1.19 13.41 26.42
CA ASP A 2 -1.74 13.88 25.14
C ASP A 2 -2.97 13.04 24.74
N SER A 3 -4.11 13.70 24.72
CA SER A 3 -5.47 13.22 24.39
C SER A 3 -5.65 12.72 22.94
N TRP A 4 -4.58 12.36 22.23
CA TRP A 4 -4.57 12.22 20.77
C TRP A 4 -4.74 10.77 20.28
N SER A 5 -5.01 9.82 21.18
CA SER A 5 -4.99 8.39 20.85
C SER A 5 -6.26 7.64 21.26
N GLU A 6 -7.42 8.29 21.23
CA GLU A 6 -8.70 7.63 21.57
C GLU A 6 -9.54 7.27 20.36
N SER A 7 -9.21 7.80 19.17
CA SER A 7 -9.93 7.54 17.94
C SER A 7 -9.01 7.21 16.76
N CYS A 8 -9.53 6.42 15.84
CA CYS A 8 -8.87 6.10 14.59
C CYS A 8 -8.70 7.36 13.74
N GLN A 9 -7.46 7.67 13.34
CA GLN A 9 -7.16 8.86 12.55
C GLN A 9 -7.61 8.79 11.07
N ALA A 10 -8.30 7.73 10.67
CA ALA A 10 -8.82 7.55 9.32
C ALA A 10 -10.35 7.64 9.27
N CYS A 11 -11.04 6.87 10.11
CA CYS A 11 -12.50 6.81 10.12
C CYS A 11 -13.15 7.50 11.34
N GLY A 12 -12.36 8.01 12.29
CA GLY A 12 -12.86 8.64 13.50
C GLY A 12 -13.45 7.68 14.54
N ALA A 13 -13.47 6.37 14.28
CA ALA A 13 -14.00 5.38 15.23
C ALA A 13 -13.23 5.45 16.56
N GLY A 14 -13.95 5.73 17.65
CA GLY A 14 -13.41 5.78 19.02
C GLY A 14 -13.63 4.49 19.79
N ASN A 15 -13.08 4.43 21.02
CA ASN A 15 -13.35 3.40 22.03
C ASN A 15 -13.01 1.94 21.64
N GLY A 16 -12.14 1.75 20.63
CA GLY A 16 -11.65 0.45 20.21
C GLY A 16 -10.11 0.39 20.21
N PRO A 17 -9.52 -0.83 20.16
CA PRO A 17 -8.06 -0.96 20.11
C PRO A 17 -7.51 -0.27 18.87
N LEU A 18 -6.51 0.60 19.08
CA LEU A 18 -5.79 1.27 18.01
C LEU A 18 -4.40 0.67 17.87
N THR A 19 -3.99 0.44 16.63
CA THR A 19 -2.64 0.01 16.29
C THR A 19 -1.87 1.20 15.72
N LYS A 20 -0.69 1.45 16.30
CA LYS A 20 0.29 2.39 15.75
C LYS A 20 0.93 1.76 14.52
N LEU A 21 0.81 2.41 13.37
CA LEU A 21 1.43 1.92 12.15
C LEU A 21 2.84 2.50 11.98
N SER A 22 3.84 1.71 12.34
CA SER A 22 5.25 2.02 12.12
C SER A 22 5.60 1.92 10.63
N LEU A 23 6.70 2.56 10.23
CA LEU A 23 7.14 2.52 8.85
C LEU A 23 7.70 1.15 8.46
N GLY A 24 8.60 0.53 9.23
CA GLY A 24 9.08 -0.81 8.92
C GLY A 24 9.81 -0.85 7.56
N LYS A 25 9.39 -1.76 6.67
CA LYS A 25 9.95 -1.93 5.33
C LYS A 25 8.85 -1.76 4.28
N ASP A 26 9.24 -1.32 3.10
CA ASP A 26 8.37 -1.24 1.92
C ASP A 26 8.07 -2.65 1.37
N PHE A 27 7.20 -2.71 0.36
CA PHE A 27 6.82 -3.97 -0.26
C PHE A 27 8.04 -4.81 -0.71
N PHE A 28 9.09 -4.17 -1.24
CA PHE A 28 10.32 -4.79 -1.76
C PHE A 28 11.39 -5.04 -0.68
N GLY A 29 11.05 -4.87 0.60
CA GLY A 29 11.94 -5.16 1.73
C GLY A 29 12.98 -4.08 2.02
N ARG A 30 12.89 -2.92 1.36
CA ARG A 30 13.75 -1.75 1.62
C ARG A 30 13.25 -1.04 2.87
N PRO A 31 14.15 -0.58 3.76
CA PRO A 31 13.72 0.21 4.90
C PRO A 31 13.10 1.53 4.42
N TYR A 32 11.98 1.93 5.01
CA TYR A 32 11.52 3.30 4.82
C TYR A 32 12.51 4.26 5.46
N ASP A 33 13.02 5.19 4.68
CA ASP A 33 13.96 6.21 5.13
C ASP A 33 13.31 7.61 5.10
N ARG A 34 14.13 8.65 5.31
CA ARG A 34 13.71 10.05 5.27
C ARG A 34 13.15 10.52 3.91
N LEU A 35 13.33 9.76 2.84
CA LEU A 35 12.80 10.05 1.51
C LEU A 35 11.40 9.45 1.31
N SER A 36 10.93 8.62 2.26
CA SER A 36 9.56 8.11 2.28
C SER A 36 8.55 9.26 2.37
N PRO A 37 7.34 9.12 1.81
CA PRO A 37 6.34 10.20 1.84
C PRO A 37 6.07 10.75 3.24
N LEU A 38 5.93 12.07 3.38
CA LEU A 38 5.69 12.75 4.67
C LEU A 38 4.50 12.18 5.45
N SER A 39 3.47 11.71 4.73
CA SER A 39 2.27 11.08 5.30
C SER A 39 2.55 9.86 6.17
N ASP A 40 3.74 9.28 5.99
CA ASP A 40 4.20 8.03 6.56
C ASP A 40 5.29 8.27 7.62
N GLN A 41 5.97 9.43 7.60
CA GLN A 41 7.02 9.81 8.56
C GLN A 41 6.48 10.14 9.96
N SER A 42 5.19 10.44 10.09
CA SER A 42 4.54 10.66 11.39
C SER A 42 3.77 9.42 11.81
N PRO A 43 3.98 8.90 13.03
CA PRO A 43 3.23 7.74 13.49
C PRO A 43 1.74 8.08 13.61
N LYS A 44 0.90 7.23 13.02
CA LYS A 44 -0.55 7.35 13.08
C LYS A 44 -1.20 6.11 13.71
N TRP A 45 -2.34 6.32 14.34
CA TRP A 45 -3.13 5.32 15.05
C TRP A 45 -4.39 4.97 14.28
N TYR A 46 -4.57 3.68 14.00
CA TYR A 46 -5.70 3.19 13.21
C TYR A 46 -6.40 2.04 13.93
N CYS A 47 -7.72 1.96 13.79
CA CYS A 47 -8.45 0.73 14.14
C CYS A 47 -8.04 -0.41 13.20
N THR A 48 -8.32 -1.65 13.56
CA THR A 48 -7.90 -2.85 12.81
C THR A 48 -8.27 -2.81 11.31
N PRO A 49 -9.51 -2.45 10.90
CA PRO A 49 -9.82 -2.37 9.47
C PRO A 49 -9.00 -1.29 8.74
N CYS A 50 -8.83 -0.11 9.35
CA CYS A 50 -8.08 0.98 8.74
C CYS A 50 -6.58 0.69 8.69
N SER A 51 -6.02 -0.03 9.66
CA SER A 51 -4.60 -0.40 9.63
C SER A 51 -4.33 -1.40 8.49
N ILE A 52 -5.22 -2.36 8.25
CA ILE A 52 -5.16 -3.28 7.11
C ILE A 52 -5.23 -2.48 5.80
N HIS A 53 -6.26 -1.64 5.62
CA HIS A 53 -6.41 -0.83 4.41
C HIS A 53 -5.20 0.09 4.17
N LYS A 54 -4.62 0.65 5.23
CA LYS A 54 -3.43 1.49 5.11
C LYS A 54 -2.20 0.70 4.67
N ASN A 55 -2.04 -0.54 5.12
CA ASN A 55 -0.97 -1.42 4.65
C ASN A 55 -1.14 -1.79 3.18
N LEU A 56 -2.36 -2.14 2.75
CA LEU A 56 -2.64 -2.41 1.34
C LEU A 56 -2.34 -1.19 0.46
N GLN A 57 -2.68 0.01 0.92
CA GLN A 57 -2.35 1.25 0.22
C GLN A 57 -0.84 1.48 0.10
N ARG A 58 -0.05 1.15 1.13
CA ARG A 58 1.41 1.26 1.07
C ARG A 58 2.00 0.32 0.02
N ASP A 59 1.61 -0.96 0.06
CA ASP A 59 2.05 -1.94 -0.94
C ASP A 59 1.71 -1.50 -2.36
N PHE A 60 0.45 -1.07 -2.58
CA PHE A 60 0.00 -0.55 -3.87
C PHE A 60 0.86 0.62 -4.37
N ARG A 61 1.13 1.60 -3.49
CA ARG A 61 1.95 2.77 -3.85
C ARG A 61 3.39 2.35 -4.19
N ASP A 62 3.97 1.46 -3.40
CA ASP A 62 5.36 1.03 -3.60
C ASP A 62 5.48 0.30 -4.96
N ILE A 63 4.51 -0.57 -5.30
CA ILE A 63 4.41 -1.22 -6.61
C ILE A 63 4.22 -0.19 -7.74
N CYS A 64 3.30 0.77 -7.57
CA CYS A 64 3.06 1.83 -8.55
C CYS A 64 4.33 2.66 -8.83
N THR A 65 5.10 2.95 -7.79
CA THR A 65 6.36 3.70 -7.90
C THR A 65 7.38 2.93 -8.73
N GLU A 66 7.54 1.63 -8.48
CA GLU A 66 8.45 0.79 -9.28
C GLU A 66 7.93 0.57 -10.70
N PHE A 67 6.62 0.54 -10.92
CA PHE A 67 6.01 0.51 -12.25
C PHE A 67 6.34 1.78 -13.03
N ASP A 68 6.21 2.95 -12.41
CA ASP A 68 6.53 4.23 -13.04
C ASP A 68 8.03 4.32 -13.40
N LYS A 69 8.92 3.82 -12.52
CA LYS A 69 10.34 3.69 -12.84
C LYS A 69 10.57 2.78 -14.04
N LEU A 70 9.98 1.59 -14.06
CA LEU A 70 10.14 0.63 -15.14
C LEU A 70 9.68 1.21 -16.48
N ARG A 71 8.53 1.91 -16.49
CA ARG A 71 7.99 2.58 -17.67
C ARG A 71 8.86 3.76 -18.14
N ALA A 72 9.55 4.43 -17.22
CA ALA A 72 10.50 5.49 -17.53
C ALA A 72 11.91 4.97 -17.85
N GLU A 73 12.08 3.65 -18.05
CA GLU A 73 13.36 2.98 -18.32
C GLU A 73 14.41 3.20 -17.20
N HIS A 74 13.95 3.48 -15.99
CA HIS A 74 14.80 3.56 -14.80
C HIS A 74 14.96 2.19 -14.14
N VAL A 75 16.02 2.05 -13.33
CA VAL A 75 16.23 0.85 -12.52
C VAL A 75 15.03 0.64 -11.60
N SER A 76 14.38 -0.51 -11.74
CA SER A 76 13.16 -0.88 -11.04
C SER A 76 13.29 -2.28 -10.44
N GLU A 77 12.76 -2.46 -9.24
CA GLU A 77 12.64 -3.78 -8.61
C GLU A 77 11.73 -4.69 -9.43
N LEU A 78 10.73 -4.12 -10.13
CA LEU A 78 9.85 -4.90 -11.00
C LEU A 78 10.56 -5.48 -12.21
N ALA A 79 11.77 -5.04 -12.58
CA ALA A 79 12.54 -5.70 -13.63
C ALA A 79 13.02 -7.11 -13.23
N LYS A 80 12.96 -7.46 -11.94
CA LYS A 80 13.27 -8.80 -11.43
C LYS A 80 12.01 -9.67 -11.52
N GLY A 81 12.10 -10.81 -12.21
CA GLY A 81 10.92 -11.62 -12.54
C GLY A 81 10.17 -12.20 -11.32
N ASP A 82 10.86 -12.47 -10.22
CA ASP A 82 10.27 -12.88 -8.95
C ASP A 82 9.51 -11.74 -8.27
N GLU A 83 10.10 -10.55 -8.20
CA GLU A 83 9.45 -9.36 -7.65
C GLU A 83 8.24 -8.93 -8.49
N PHE A 84 8.34 -9.03 -9.82
CA PHE A 84 7.20 -8.79 -10.70
C PHE A 84 6.04 -9.74 -10.41
N ARG A 85 6.30 -11.06 -10.34
CA ARG A 85 5.25 -12.05 -10.01
C ARG A 85 4.64 -11.79 -8.64
N ARG A 86 5.46 -11.45 -7.65
CA ARG A 86 5.02 -11.13 -6.29
C ARG A 86 4.15 -9.88 -6.29
N ALA A 87 4.52 -8.84 -7.03
CA ALA A 87 3.73 -7.62 -7.17
C ALA A 87 2.38 -7.89 -7.85
N SER A 88 2.36 -8.66 -8.95
CA SER A 88 1.12 -9.05 -9.62
C SER A 88 0.17 -9.81 -8.69
N LEU A 89 0.68 -10.81 -7.96
CA LEU A 89 -0.11 -11.54 -6.97
C LEU A 89 -0.65 -10.60 -5.88
N ARG A 90 0.20 -9.68 -5.39
CA ARG A 90 -0.21 -8.73 -4.36
C ARG A 90 -1.34 -7.81 -4.82
N LEU A 91 -1.33 -7.35 -6.07
CA LEU A 91 -2.42 -6.54 -6.62
C LEU A 91 -3.75 -7.31 -6.68
N HIS A 92 -3.71 -8.60 -7.04
CA HIS A 92 -4.90 -9.47 -6.98
C HIS A 92 -5.43 -9.64 -5.55
N GLU A 93 -4.54 -9.83 -4.57
CA GLU A 93 -4.92 -9.92 -3.15
C GLU A 93 -5.56 -8.61 -2.67
N ILE A 94 -4.95 -7.47 -2.98
CA ILE A 94 -5.47 -6.14 -2.63
C ILE A 94 -6.87 -5.96 -3.21
N SER A 95 -7.07 -6.24 -4.50
CA SER A 95 -8.37 -6.13 -5.15
C SER A 95 -9.43 -7.02 -4.47
N THR A 96 -9.06 -8.26 -4.14
CA THR A 96 -9.94 -9.20 -3.44
C THR A 96 -10.34 -8.70 -2.05
N ILE A 97 -9.38 -8.19 -1.26
CA ILE A 97 -9.66 -7.68 0.09
C ILE A 97 -10.55 -6.44 0.02
N LEU A 98 -10.29 -5.52 -0.91
CA LEU A 98 -11.12 -4.32 -1.08
C LEU A 98 -12.57 -4.66 -1.48
N ASN A 99 -12.78 -5.68 -2.31
CA ASN A 99 -14.11 -6.09 -2.76
C ASN A 99 -14.90 -6.89 -1.71
N THR A 100 -14.22 -7.57 -0.78
CA THR A 100 -14.87 -8.37 0.28
C THR A 100 -15.20 -7.55 1.52
N THR A 101 -14.62 -6.36 1.68
CA THR A 101 -14.79 -5.56 2.88
C THR A 101 -16.09 -4.75 2.81
N GLN A 102 -16.93 -4.86 3.84
CA GLN A 102 -18.21 -4.13 3.94
C GLN A 102 -18.06 -2.60 3.97
N HIS A 103 -16.87 -2.11 4.34
CA HIS A 103 -16.58 -0.68 4.44
C HIS A 103 -15.55 -0.31 3.37
N PRO A 104 -15.84 0.68 2.51
CA PRO A 104 -14.88 1.12 1.50
C PRO A 104 -13.61 1.65 2.17
N SER A 105 -12.46 1.34 1.57
CA SER A 105 -11.18 1.82 2.07
C SER A 105 -11.08 3.34 1.91
N PRO A 106 -10.72 4.09 2.98
CA PRO A 106 -10.53 5.54 2.88
C PRO A 106 -9.19 5.91 2.22
N PHE A 107 -8.34 4.92 1.90
CA PHE A 107 -6.99 5.15 1.42
C PHE A 107 -6.74 4.71 -0.01
N LEU A 108 -7.54 3.77 -0.52
CA LEU A 108 -7.29 3.11 -1.79
C LEU A 108 -8.61 2.69 -2.43
N ARG A 109 -8.80 3.04 -3.70
CA ARG A 109 -9.98 2.64 -4.47
C ARG A 109 -9.68 1.37 -5.26
N GLY A 110 -10.68 0.50 -5.42
CA GLY A 110 -10.56 -0.71 -6.24
C GLY A 110 -10.24 -0.40 -7.70
N ASP A 111 -10.82 0.67 -8.25
CA ASP A 111 -10.60 1.11 -9.64
C ASP A 111 -9.12 1.38 -9.93
N ASP A 112 -8.40 2.02 -9.00
CA ASP A 112 -6.98 2.34 -9.14
C ASP A 112 -6.12 1.06 -9.18
N VAL A 113 -6.52 0.04 -8.41
CA VAL A 113 -5.85 -1.26 -8.36
C VAL A 113 -6.03 -2.01 -9.67
N THR A 114 -7.27 -2.07 -10.17
CA THR A 114 -7.60 -2.68 -11.47
C THR A 114 -6.81 -2.02 -12.60
N LEU A 115 -6.78 -0.69 -12.63
CA LEU A 115 -6.03 0.05 -13.66
C LEU A 115 -4.53 -0.28 -13.64
N LEU A 116 -3.91 -0.39 -12.45
CA LEU A 116 -2.50 -0.77 -12.35
C LEU A 116 -2.27 -2.21 -12.80
N MET A 117 -3.17 -3.14 -12.45
CA MET A 117 -3.07 -4.54 -12.90
C MET A 117 -3.13 -4.65 -14.43
N GLU A 118 -4.07 -3.97 -15.07
CA GLU A 118 -4.19 -3.92 -16.53
C GLU A 118 -2.90 -3.39 -17.17
N ARG A 119 -2.37 -2.28 -16.66
CA ARG A 119 -1.12 -1.69 -17.14
C ARG A 119 0.07 -2.62 -16.94
N LEU A 120 0.16 -3.30 -15.80
CA LEU A 120 1.24 -4.22 -15.50
C LEU A 120 1.25 -5.41 -16.49
N ASN A 121 0.08 -5.89 -16.89
CA ASN A 121 -0.04 -6.94 -17.90
C ASN A 121 0.44 -6.52 -19.30
N THR A 122 0.43 -5.22 -19.61
CA THR A 122 0.95 -4.72 -20.90
C THR A 122 2.48 -4.64 -20.96
N LEU A 123 3.16 -4.65 -19.81
CA LEU A 123 4.63 -4.59 -19.72
C LEU A 123 5.31 -5.96 -19.88
N THR A 124 4.72 -6.88 -20.66
CA THR A 124 5.20 -8.28 -20.82
C THR A 124 6.71 -8.40 -20.71
N MET A 125 7.18 -9.06 -19.65
CA MET A 125 8.60 -9.27 -19.38
C MET A 125 9.28 -9.90 -20.60
N PRO A 126 10.47 -9.42 -21.00
CA PRO A 126 11.28 -10.18 -21.95
C PRO A 126 11.59 -11.55 -21.33
N VAL A 127 11.24 -12.59 -22.07
CA VAL A 127 11.54 -14.00 -21.73
C VAL A 127 13.03 -14.23 -21.82
#